data_AF-A0A7X6P2A5-F1
#
_entry.id   AF-A0A7X6P2A5-F1
#
_cell.length_a   1.000
_cell.length_b   1.000
_cell.length_c   1.000
_cell.angle_alpha   90.00
_cell.angle_beta   90.00
_cell.angle_gamma   90.00
#
_symmetry.space_group_name_H-M   'P 1'
#
loop_
_entity.id
_entity.type
_entity.pdbx_description
1 polymer ?
#
loop_
_entity_poly.entity_id
_entity_poly.type
_entity_poly.pdbx_seq_one_letter_code
_entity_poly.pdbx_strand_id
1 'polypeptide(L)'
;MTLKAWMAGMAAAAIAVAVLSGCSEDPSLASSKDRQPAESNGSNGANGSGGSGAKGPSAGTLERYRDYATKNYRSASRWLCWPGADDVCSNELSVAIVNPNGVRYDTIERASDPQFDCFYVYPTISRDGGLLSDWNASADEEGVAATFQVAPLASSCRVIAPVYRQWTLESLATRLGGGSNAGSEHDPFEDVLDAWRTYMATENGGRGVVLVGHSQGSALLSELIRSEIEPNPDVAELLIAAYLPGFSVQVPDGELVGGTFASTPLCATPSDTGCVVTWSSYRASEPALPGSIFGRNEPPTVAACNPPSALDGSRSITRPLFPAQRSDSVLASLVPSVGAGDGWFGDTALEATYAALPEFITIECAQTDTHRFASVTVNADATDPRADGIQGDLGAGWGLHLLDVSLVLGDMVELIEDQYAGWAKR
;
A
#
# COMPACT_ATOMS: atom_id res chain seq x y z
N MET A 1 -41.34 -1.59 -3.96
CA MET A 1 -41.44 -1.91 -2.52
C MET A 1 -40.63 -0.88 -1.76
N THR A 2 -41.28 -0.14 -0.87
CA THR A 2 -40.86 1.17 -0.35
C THR A 2 -39.97 1.10 0.89
N LEU A 3 -38.93 1.97 0.90
CA LEU A 3 -38.34 2.70 2.03
C LEU A 3 -39.08 2.51 3.39
N LYS A 4 -38.61 1.58 4.23
CA LYS A 4 -38.85 1.50 5.69
C LYS A 4 -38.18 0.24 6.27
N ALA A 5 -36.86 0.24 6.40
CA ALA A 5 -36.13 -0.77 7.17
C ALA A 5 -34.76 -0.29 7.68
N TRP A 6 -34.61 1.02 7.96
CA TRP A 6 -33.34 1.63 8.41
C TRP A 6 -33.47 2.47 9.68
N MET A 7 -34.41 2.13 10.55
CA MET A 7 -34.48 2.69 11.91
C MET A 7 -35.10 1.67 12.88
N ALA A 8 -34.25 0.93 13.59
CA ALA A 8 -34.46 0.48 14.98
C ALA A 8 -33.34 -0.48 15.38
N GLY A 9 -32.51 -0.08 16.35
CA GLY A 9 -31.49 -0.99 16.88
C GLY A 9 -30.53 -0.40 17.91
N MET A 10 -30.99 0.47 18.82
CA MET A 10 -30.26 0.79 20.04
C MET A 10 -31.16 0.53 21.25
N ALA A 11 -30.86 -0.51 22.02
CA ALA A 11 -31.14 -0.59 23.45
C ALA A 11 -30.29 -1.71 24.09
N ALA A 12 -29.72 -1.36 25.24
CA ALA A 12 -28.78 -2.14 26.05
C ALA A 12 -29.37 -3.38 26.73
N ALA A 13 -28.53 -4.36 27.03
CA ALA A 13 -28.70 -5.26 28.18
C ALA A 13 -27.34 -5.78 28.68
N ALA A 14 -27.16 -5.68 29.99
CA ALA A 14 -25.97 -6.04 30.75
C ALA A 14 -25.95 -7.53 31.16
N ILE A 15 -24.72 -8.07 31.24
CA ILE A 15 -24.16 -9.06 32.19
C ILE A 15 -25.05 -10.23 32.66
N ALA A 16 -24.59 -11.47 32.36
CA ALA A 16 -24.61 -12.58 33.31
C ALA A 16 -23.46 -13.57 33.04
N VAL A 17 -22.67 -13.83 34.09
CA VAL A 17 -21.62 -14.86 34.18
C VAL A 17 -22.26 -16.20 34.57
N ALA A 18 -21.87 -17.30 33.94
CA ALA A 18 -21.96 -18.64 34.52
C ALA A 18 -20.84 -19.55 33.97
N VAL A 19 -20.07 -20.11 34.91
CA VAL A 19 -19.04 -21.14 34.75
C VAL A 19 -19.69 -22.52 34.97
N LEU A 20 -19.20 -23.56 34.29
CA LEU A 20 -19.08 -25.00 34.69
C LEU A 20 -18.64 -25.77 33.41
N SER A 21 -17.36 -26.09 33.20
CA SER A 21 -16.64 -27.29 33.64
C SER A 21 -17.16 -28.65 33.12
N GLY A 22 -16.33 -29.34 32.33
CA GLY A 22 -16.01 -30.76 32.57
C GLY A 22 -16.27 -31.78 31.45
N CYS A 23 -15.15 -32.34 30.94
CA CYS A 23 -14.90 -33.75 30.58
C CYS A 23 -15.64 -34.32 29.34
N SER A 24 -15.12 -35.23 28.51
CA SER A 24 -13.84 -35.95 28.41
C SER A 24 -13.88 -36.79 27.11
N GLU A 25 -12.69 -37.06 26.55
CA GLU A 25 -12.24 -38.33 25.91
C GLU A 25 -12.71 -38.75 24.49
N ASP A 26 -11.77 -38.59 23.55
CA ASP A 26 -11.24 -39.50 22.50
C ASP A 26 -11.20 -41.02 22.84
N PRO A 27 -10.71 -41.97 21.97
CA PRO A 27 -10.46 -42.00 20.50
C PRO A 27 -10.77 -43.39 19.84
N SER A 28 -10.16 -43.63 18.65
CA SER A 28 -9.78 -44.92 18.00
C SER A 28 -10.63 -45.31 16.77
N LEU A 29 -10.13 -45.78 15.61
CA LEU A 29 -9.02 -46.66 15.23
C LEU A 29 -8.57 -46.31 13.78
N ALA A 30 -7.28 -46.09 13.49
CA ALA A 30 -6.30 -47.06 12.97
C ALA A 30 -6.70 -47.81 11.67
N SER A 31 -5.98 -47.57 10.56
CA SER A 31 -5.09 -48.58 9.93
C SER A 31 -4.45 -48.03 8.65
N SER A 32 -3.12 -48.02 8.66
CA SER A 32 -2.22 -47.94 7.52
C SER A 32 -2.31 -49.19 6.62
N LYS A 33 -1.94 -49.04 5.34
CA LYS A 33 -1.18 -50.06 4.58
C LYS A 33 -0.62 -49.46 3.29
N ASP A 34 0.70 -49.41 3.25
CA ASP A 34 1.54 -49.30 2.06
C ASP A 34 1.23 -50.37 1.01
N ARG A 35 1.35 -49.99 -0.27
CA ARG A 35 2.23 -50.65 -1.26
C ARG A 35 2.19 -49.92 -2.60
N GLN A 36 3.36 -49.43 -3.03
CA GLN A 36 3.70 -49.14 -4.43
C GLN A 36 3.80 -50.43 -5.25
N PRO A 37 3.84 -50.32 -6.59
CA PRO A 37 5.13 -50.52 -7.23
C PRO A 37 5.48 -49.45 -8.29
N ALA A 38 6.78 -49.24 -8.44
CA ALA A 38 7.41 -48.44 -9.48
C ALA A 38 7.61 -49.25 -10.77
N GLU A 39 7.50 -48.59 -11.91
CA GLU A 39 8.15 -48.99 -13.17
C GLU A 39 8.75 -47.77 -13.87
N SER A 40 9.92 -48.01 -14.48
CA SER A 40 10.88 -47.05 -15.02
C SER A 40 11.04 -47.18 -16.54
N ASN A 41 11.25 -46.04 -17.23
CA ASN A 41 12.06 -45.81 -18.45
C ASN A 41 11.54 -44.50 -19.12
N GLY A 42 12.29 -43.55 -19.65
CA GLY A 42 13.72 -43.35 -19.92
C GLY A 42 13.86 -42.33 -21.08
N SER A 43 14.80 -41.36 -20.97
CA SER A 43 15.31 -40.39 -21.98
C SER A 43 14.35 -39.25 -22.40
N ASN A 44 14.74 -38.00 -22.69
CA ASN A 44 16.01 -37.38 -23.11
C ASN A 44 16.08 -35.90 -22.62
N GLY A 45 17.29 -35.40 -22.41
CA GLY A 45 17.56 -34.08 -21.82
C GLY A 45 17.42 -32.89 -22.76
N ALA A 46 17.24 -31.72 -22.13
CA ALA A 46 17.71 -30.43 -22.62
C ALA A 46 18.06 -29.56 -21.40
N ASN A 47 19.29 -29.05 -21.40
CA ASN A 47 19.92 -28.23 -20.37
C ASN A 47 19.24 -26.86 -20.25
N GLY A 48 18.89 -26.47 -19.02
CA GLY A 48 18.61 -25.09 -18.62
C GLY A 48 18.76 -25.02 -17.11
N SER A 49 19.93 -24.58 -16.63
CA SER A 49 20.27 -24.61 -15.21
C SER A 49 19.47 -23.60 -14.41
N GLY A 50 18.33 -24.03 -13.87
CA GLY A 50 17.68 -23.41 -12.72
C GLY A 50 18.48 -23.70 -11.45
N GLY A 51 19.46 -22.86 -11.15
CA GLY A 51 20.19 -22.89 -9.89
C GLY A 51 19.47 -22.10 -8.81
N SER A 52 18.51 -22.72 -8.14
CA SER A 52 17.99 -22.26 -6.84
C SER A 52 19.06 -22.52 -5.77
N GLY A 53 20.06 -21.65 -5.72
CA GLY A 53 21.00 -21.55 -4.61
C GLY A 53 20.71 -20.25 -3.89
N ALA A 54 20.43 -20.31 -2.58
CA ALA A 54 20.30 -19.11 -1.75
C ALA A 54 21.55 -18.25 -1.96
N LYS A 55 21.35 -17.05 -2.52
CA LYS A 55 22.41 -16.06 -2.75
C LYS A 55 23.03 -15.77 -1.38
N GLY A 56 24.33 -15.96 -1.22
CA GLY A 56 25.04 -15.57 0.00
C GLY A 56 24.91 -14.05 0.23
N PRO A 57 25.19 -13.56 1.46
CA PRO A 57 25.06 -12.14 1.77
C PRO A 57 25.87 -11.28 0.79
N SER A 58 25.25 -10.23 0.27
CA SER A 58 25.89 -9.30 -0.66
C SER A 58 26.93 -8.45 0.07
N ALA A 59 27.89 -7.89 -0.70
CA ALA A 59 28.76 -6.87 -0.14
C ALA A 59 27.90 -5.71 0.35
N GLY A 60 27.99 -5.36 1.64
CA GLY A 60 27.16 -4.33 2.27
C GLY A 60 25.99 -4.85 3.11
N THR A 61 25.72 -6.16 3.17
CA THR A 61 24.73 -6.72 4.11
C THR A 61 25.10 -6.36 5.56
N LEU A 62 24.16 -5.72 6.27
CA LEU A 62 24.33 -5.39 7.68
C LEU A 62 24.55 -6.66 8.52
N GLU A 63 25.45 -6.60 9.49
CA GLU A 63 25.86 -7.74 10.34
C GLU A 63 24.63 -8.48 10.93
N ARG A 64 23.64 -7.72 11.41
CA ARG A 64 22.42 -8.26 12.02
C ARG A 64 21.60 -9.20 11.12
N TYR A 65 21.72 -9.05 9.80
CA TYR A 65 20.93 -9.81 8.83
C TYR A 65 21.75 -10.90 8.14
N ARG A 66 23.07 -10.96 8.37
CA ARG A 66 23.98 -11.84 7.65
C ARG A 66 23.59 -13.32 7.76
N ASP A 67 23.15 -13.73 8.94
CA ASP A 67 22.79 -15.12 9.24
C ASP A 67 21.26 -15.34 9.28
N TYR A 68 20.48 -14.38 8.78
CA TYR A 68 19.03 -14.49 8.79
C TYR A 68 18.55 -15.61 7.88
N ALA A 69 17.91 -16.62 8.47
CA ALA A 69 17.29 -17.72 7.75
C ALA A 69 15.77 -17.46 7.63
N THR A 70 15.33 -17.12 6.43
CA THR A 70 13.90 -16.90 6.16
C THR A 70 13.06 -18.15 6.40
N LYS A 71 11.82 -17.93 6.85
CA LYS A 71 10.80 -18.98 6.97
C LYS A 71 10.08 -19.20 5.65
N ASN A 72 9.67 -18.12 4.98
CA ASN A 72 8.73 -18.16 3.86
C ASN A 72 9.29 -17.66 2.53
N TYR A 73 10.31 -16.78 2.51
CA TYR A 73 10.68 -15.97 1.33
C TYR A 73 11.89 -16.47 0.53
N ARG A 74 12.16 -17.78 0.54
CA ARG A 74 13.22 -18.36 -0.32
C ARG A 74 12.86 -18.42 -1.80
N SER A 75 11.57 -18.52 -2.11
CA SER A 75 11.06 -18.71 -3.46
C SER A 75 10.79 -17.35 -4.12
N ALA A 76 11.12 -17.22 -5.40
CA ALA A 76 10.76 -16.05 -6.20
C ALA A 76 9.24 -15.84 -6.24
N SER A 77 8.43 -16.91 -6.20
CA SER A 77 6.96 -16.83 -6.16
C SER A 77 6.37 -16.20 -4.88
N ARG A 78 7.23 -15.84 -3.91
CA ARG A 78 6.84 -15.13 -2.67
C ARG A 78 7.01 -13.63 -2.79
N TRP A 79 7.41 -13.16 -3.97
CA TRP A 79 7.63 -11.77 -4.27
C TRP A 79 6.76 -11.43 -5.47
N LEU A 80 5.88 -10.44 -5.27
CA LEU A 80 5.06 -9.86 -6.32
C LEU A 80 5.95 -9.08 -7.30
N CYS A 81 6.95 -8.39 -6.75
CA CYS A 81 7.96 -7.67 -7.50
C CYS A 81 9.34 -8.01 -6.95
N TRP A 82 10.24 -8.43 -7.83
CA TRP A 82 11.61 -8.79 -7.48
C TRP A 82 12.61 -8.26 -8.52
N PRO A 83 13.74 -7.66 -8.11
CA PRO A 83 14.71 -7.11 -9.05
C PRO A 83 15.18 -8.14 -10.10
N GLY A 84 14.99 -7.79 -11.38
CA GLY A 84 15.40 -8.63 -12.51
C GLY A 84 14.44 -9.76 -12.88
N ALA A 85 13.29 -9.88 -12.21
CA ALA A 85 12.23 -10.79 -12.63
C ALA A 85 11.36 -10.15 -13.73
N ASP A 86 10.74 -11.03 -14.53
CA ASP A 86 9.67 -10.67 -15.46
C ASP A 86 8.33 -10.77 -14.70
N ASP A 87 7.98 -9.68 -14.04
CA ASP A 87 6.83 -9.57 -13.13
C ASP A 87 6.02 -8.28 -13.38
N VAL A 88 4.97 -8.06 -12.58
CA VAL A 88 4.06 -6.91 -12.77
C VAL A 88 4.76 -5.55 -12.67
N CYS A 89 5.85 -5.46 -11.90
CA CYS A 89 6.65 -4.24 -11.76
C CYS A 89 7.68 -4.06 -12.89
N SER A 90 7.84 -5.04 -13.78
CA SER A 90 8.75 -4.97 -14.93
C SER A 90 8.07 -4.52 -16.23
N ASN A 91 6.74 -4.44 -16.24
CA ASN A 91 5.93 -4.04 -17.39
C ASN A 91 6.25 -2.61 -17.88
N GLU A 92 6.14 -2.40 -19.19
CA GLU A 92 6.18 -1.06 -19.78
C GLU A 92 4.95 -0.28 -19.34
N LEU A 93 5.17 0.96 -18.88
CA LEU A 93 4.11 1.84 -18.40
C LEU A 93 3.95 3.00 -19.38
N SER A 94 2.71 3.21 -19.84
CA SER A 94 2.37 4.34 -20.72
C SER A 94 1.46 5.32 -20.00
N VAL A 95 1.53 6.59 -20.38
CA VAL A 95 0.72 7.66 -19.81
C VAL A 95 0.09 8.50 -20.92
N ALA A 96 -1.21 8.71 -20.80
CA ALA A 96 -1.96 9.69 -21.56
C ALA A 96 -2.03 10.99 -20.75
N ILE A 97 -1.35 12.02 -21.24
CA ILE A 97 -1.37 13.37 -20.66
C ILE A 97 -2.55 14.12 -21.27
N VAL A 98 -3.55 14.34 -20.44
CA VAL A 98 -4.85 14.89 -20.82
C VAL A 98 -4.86 16.39 -20.55
N ASN A 99 -4.64 17.18 -21.60
CA ASN A 99 -4.67 18.65 -21.55
C ASN A 99 -6.02 19.19 -22.03
N PRO A 100 -6.38 20.45 -21.73
CA PRO A 100 -7.60 21.08 -22.24
C PRO A 100 -7.72 21.06 -23.78
N ASN A 101 -6.59 21.09 -24.48
CA ASN A 101 -6.54 21.17 -25.94
C ASN A 101 -6.28 19.82 -26.64
N GLY A 102 -6.16 18.71 -25.90
CA GLY A 102 -5.91 17.40 -26.48
C GLY A 102 -5.16 16.43 -25.56
N VAL A 103 -5.05 15.19 -26.03
CA VAL A 103 -4.33 14.11 -25.36
C VAL A 103 -2.98 13.89 -26.03
N ARG A 104 -1.92 13.78 -25.23
CA ARG A 104 -0.58 13.38 -25.66
C ARG A 104 -0.18 12.09 -24.97
N TYR A 105 0.41 11.14 -25.68
CA TYR A 105 0.93 9.90 -25.09
C TYR A 105 2.42 10.02 -24.78
N ASP A 106 2.85 9.34 -23.74
CA ASP A 106 4.24 9.22 -23.29
C ASP A 106 4.48 7.86 -22.63
N THR A 107 5.74 7.55 -22.34
CA THR A 107 6.15 6.35 -21.61
C THR A 107 6.79 6.76 -20.29
N ILE A 108 6.50 6.01 -19.22
CA ILE A 108 7.20 6.12 -17.94
C ILE A 108 8.39 5.17 -18.01
N GLU A 109 9.56 5.73 -18.34
CA GLU A 109 10.80 4.97 -18.48
C GLU A 109 11.32 4.47 -17.13
N ARG A 110 11.75 3.22 -17.08
CA ARG A 110 12.38 2.66 -15.89
C ARG A 110 13.82 3.13 -15.78
N ALA A 111 14.31 3.30 -14.55
CA ALA A 111 15.72 3.54 -14.32
C ALA A 111 16.54 2.34 -14.82
N SER A 112 17.53 2.62 -15.66
CA SER A 112 18.45 1.59 -16.17
C SER A 112 19.42 1.09 -15.10
N ASP A 113 19.74 1.93 -14.11
CA ASP A 113 20.55 1.59 -12.94
C ASP A 113 20.01 2.33 -11.71
N PRO A 114 18.91 1.84 -11.10
CA PRO A 114 18.35 2.48 -9.91
C PRO A 114 19.36 2.40 -8.76
N GLN A 115 19.54 3.48 -8.00
CA GLN A 115 20.59 3.56 -6.96
C GLN A 115 20.11 3.19 -5.55
N PHE A 116 18.80 3.11 -5.35
CA PHE A 116 18.16 2.74 -4.10
C PHE A 116 16.93 1.85 -4.36
N ASP A 117 16.27 1.41 -3.30
CA ASP A 117 15.21 0.41 -3.34
C ASP A 117 13.89 0.98 -2.80
N CYS A 118 12.76 0.55 -3.36
CA CYS A 118 11.43 0.79 -2.82
C CYS A 118 10.85 -0.52 -2.30
N PHE A 119 10.69 -0.64 -0.99
CA PHE A 119 10.06 -1.79 -0.35
C PHE A 119 8.56 -1.52 -0.18
N TYR A 120 7.75 -2.17 -1.00
CA TYR A 120 6.31 -1.93 -1.11
C TYR A 120 5.48 -2.99 -0.41
N VAL A 121 4.56 -2.57 0.45
CA VAL A 121 3.55 -3.44 1.07
C VAL A 121 2.17 -2.97 0.62
N TYR A 122 1.51 -3.78 -0.21
CA TYR A 122 0.20 -3.46 -0.80
C TYR A 122 -0.94 -3.43 0.24
N PRO A 123 -2.06 -2.74 -0.05
CA PRO A 123 -3.22 -2.64 0.86
C PRO A 123 -4.01 -3.95 0.94
N THR A 124 -5.10 -3.95 1.71
CA THR A 124 -6.14 -4.99 1.61
C THR A 124 -6.77 -4.94 0.21
N ILE A 125 -6.55 -5.96 -0.60
CA ILE A 125 -7.07 -6.12 -1.97
C ILE A 125 -7.59 -7.54 -2.26
N SER A 126 -7.15 -8.54 -1.49
CA SER A 126 -7.48 -9.94 -1.74
C SER A 126 -8.98 -10.24 -1.65
N ARG A 127 -9.52 -10.89 -2.69
CA ARG A 127 -10.90 -11.41 -2.75
C ARG A 127 -11.02 -12.87 -2.29
N ASP A 128 -9.93 -13.48 -1.85
CA ASP A 128 -9.96 -14.81 -1.23
C ASP A 128 -11.00 -14.90 -0.12
N GLY A 129 -11.60 -16.07 0.01
CA GLY A 129 -12.52 -16.37 1.11
C GLY A 129 -11.78 -16.54 2.44
N GLY A 130 -12.44 -16.14 3.53
CA GLY A 130 -11.90 -16.26 4.88
C GLY A 130 -11.14 -15.03 5.35
N LEU A 131 -10.42 -15.14 6.47
CA LEU A 131 -9.83 -13.98 7.14
C LEU A 131 -8.53 -13.49 6.49
N LEU A 132 -7.69 -14.41 6.01
CA LEU A 132 -6.37 -14.11 5.45
C LEU A 132 -6.34 -14.60 4.00
N SER A 133 -5.67 -13.84 3.14
CA SER A 133 -5.39 -14.30 1.77
C SER A 133 -4.48 -15.51 1.78
N ASP A 134 -4.43 -16.22 0.66
CA ASP A 134 -3.41 -17.21 0.43
C ASP A 134 -2.09 -16.55 -0.04
N TRP A 135 -1.21 -17.35 -0.64
CA TRP A 135 0.09 -16.89 -1.12
C TRP A 135 0.16 -16.73 -2.64
N ASN A 136 -0.94 -16.94 -3.34
CA ASN A 136 -1.04 -16.94 -4.78
C ASN A 136 -1.57 -15.58 -5.24
N ALA A 137 -0.68 -14.59 -5.27
CA ALA A 137 -1.00 -13.25 -5.74
C ALA A 137 -1.58 -13.28 -7.17
N SER A 138 -2.58 -12.45 -7.41
CA SER A 138 -3.29 -12.35 -8.68
C SER A 138 -2.91 -11.06 -9.42
N ALA A 139 -2.77 -11.14 -10.74
CA ALA A 139 -2.58 -9.97 -11.58
C ALA A 139 -3.75 -8.99 -11.50
N ASP A 140 -4.97 -9.49 -11.24
CA ASP A 140 -6.20 -8.70 -11.15
C ASP A 140 -6.46 -8.16 -9.73
N GLU A 141 -5.60 -8.46 -8.76
CA GLU A 141 -5.68 -7.98 -7.36
C GLU A 141 -4.36 -7.33 -6.97
N GLU A 142 -3.43 -8.08 -6.37
CA GLU A 142 -2.13 -7.54 -5.95
C GLU A 142 -1.37 -6.87 -7.12
N GLY A 143 -1.47 -7.42 -8.33
CA GLY A 143 -0.89 -6.81 -9.54
C GLY A 143 -1.49 -5.44 -9.88
N VAL A 144 -2.80 -5.26 -9.69
CA VAL A 144 -3.48 -3.96 -9.88
C VAL A 144 -3.00 -2.95 -8.83
N ALA A 145 -2.87 -3.37 -7.56
CA ALA A 145 -2.31 -2.50 -6.52
C ALA A 145 -0.88 -2.08 -6.84
N ALA A 146 0.01 -3.02 -7.18
CA ALA A 146 1.39 -2.72 -7.52
C ALA A 146 1.49 -1.80 -8.73
N THR A 147 0.70 -2.06 -9.78
CA THR A 147 0.62 -1.19 -10.96
C THR A 147 0.29 0.24 -10.50
N PHE A 148 -0.87 0.47 -9.90
CA PHE A 148 -1.36 1.84 -9.68
C PHE A 148 -0.85 2.54 -8.42
N GLN A 149 -0.06 1.88 -7.56
CA GLN A 149 0.49 2.51 -6.35
C GLN A 149 2.01 2.65 -6.32
N VAL A 150 2.76 1.79 -7.04
CA VAL A 150 4.24 1.81 -6.93
C VAL A 150 4.96 1.68 -8.26
N ALA A 151 4.35 1.13 -9.32
CA ALA A 151 5.07 0.86 -10.57
C ALA A 151 5.75 2.11 -11.19
N PRO A 152 5.17 3.32 -11.16
CA PRO A 152 5.87 4.52 -11.65
C PRO A 152 7.17 4.85 -10.91
N LEU A 153 7.32 4.41 -9.66
CA LEU A 153 8.56 4.61 -8.89
C LEU A 153 9.74 3.78 -9.44
N ALA A 154 9.49 2.80 -10.31
CA ALA A 154 10.53 2.07 -11.02
C ALA A 154 11.37 2.97 -11.96
N SER A 155 10.93 4.20 -12.20
CA SER A 155 11.74 5.26 -12.84
C SER A 155 12.94 5.71 -12.00
N SER A 156 12.96 5.44 -10.69
CA SER A 156 14.01 5.89 -9.77
C SER A 156 14.58 4.78 -8.88
N CYS A 157 13.78 3.78 -8.48
CA CYS A 157 14.17 2.73 -7.54
C CYS A 157 13.92 1.31 -8.06
N ARG A 158 14.57 0.32 -7.45
CA ARG A 158 14.18 -1.09 -7.61
C ARG A 158 12.95 -1.35 -6.76
N VAL A 159 11.84 -1.79 -7.35
CA VAL A 159 10.64 -2.14 -6.58
C VAL A 159 10.74 -3.56 -6.06
N ILE A 160 10.62 -3.73 -4.75
CA ILE A 160 10.59 -5.02 -4.04
C ILE A 160 9.27 -5.10 -3.29
N ALA A 161 8.45 -6.09 -3.61
CA ALA A 161 7.13 -6.25 -2.99
C ALA A 161 6.91 -7.72 -2.59
N PRO A 162 6.81 -8.05 -1.29
CA PRO A 162 6.49 -9.40 -0.86
C PRO A 162 5.03 -9.73 -1.09
N VAL A 163 4.74 -10.97 -1.48
CA VAL A 163 3.41 -11.55 -1.30
C VAL A 163 3.28 -11.93 0.16
N TYR A 164 2.35 -11.34 0.89
CA TYR A 164 2.07 -11.62 2.29
C TYR A 164 0.59 -11.98 2.46
N ARG A 165 0.26 -12.76 3.50
CA ARG A 165 -1.12 -13.14 3.81
C ARG A 165 -1.85 -11.96 4.45
N GLN A 166 -2.40 -11.09 3.62
CA GLN A 166 -3.14 -9.90 4.01
C GLN A 166 -4.49 -10.24 4.63
N TRP A 167 -5.04 -9.36 5.48
CA TRP A 167 -6.48 -9.47 5.79
C TRP A 167 -7.27 -9.22 4.50
N THR A 168 -8.20 -10.12 4.18
CA THR A 168 -9.01 -10.07 2.95
C THR A 168 -10.06 -8.97 2.99
N LEU A 169 -10.67 -8.70 1.83
CA LEU A 169 -11.83 -7.81 1.73
C LEU A 169 -13.04 -8.30 2.54
N GLU A 170 -13.26 -9.61 2.63
CA GLU A 170 -14.29 -10.22 3.49
C GLU A 170 -14.02 -9.92 4.98
N SER A 171 -12.76 -10.06 5.38
CA SER A 171 -12.28 -9.78 6.74
C SER A 171 -12.44 -8.31 7.11
N LEU A 172 -12.13 -7.42 6.18
CA LEU A 172 -12.29 -5.98 6.33
C LEU A 172 -13.78 -5.61 6.45
N ALA A 173 -14.64 -6.11 5.57
CA ALA A 173 -16.07 -5.89 5.62
C ALA A 173 -16.67 -6.34 6.97
N THR A 174 -16.22 -7.48 7.50
CA THR A 174 -16.62 -7.99 8.82
C THR A 174 -16.25 -7.03 9.95
N ARG A 175 -15.01 -6.51 9.96
CA ARG A 175 -14.56 -5.50 10.94
C ARG A 175 -15.38 -4.21 10.87
N LEU A 176 -15.64 -3.72 9.66
CA LEU A 176 -16.42 -2.50 9.45
C LEU A 176 -17.89 -2.66 9.87
N GLY A 177 -18.43 -3.88 9.78
CA GLY A 177 -19.74 -4.24 10.30
C GLY A 177 -19.82 -4.37 11.83
N GLY A 178 -18.74 -4.05 12.56
CA GLY A 178 -18.66 -4.19 14.02
C GLY A 178 -18.35 -5.61 14.50
N GLY A 179 -18.02 -6.53 13.58
CA GLY A 179 -17.53 -7.86 13.91
C GLY A 179 -16.06 -7.84 14.37
N SER A 180 -15.60 -8.96 14.94
CA SER A 180 -14.20 -9.17 15.30
C SER A 180 -13.58 -10.24 14.43
N ASN A 181 -12.33 -10.04 14.01
CA ASN A 181 -11.51 -11.09 13.41
C ASN A 181 -10.84 -11.99 14.48
N ALA A 182 -11.49 -12.13 15.63
CA ALA A 182 -11.04 -13.01 16.69
C ALA A 182 -11.05 -14.45 16.17
N GLY A 183 -9.88 -15.10 16.18
CA GLY A 183 -9.72 -16.47 15.67
C GLY A 183 -8.70 -16.63 14.54
N SER A 184 -8.05 -15.57 14.06
CA SER A 184 -6.86 -15.75 13.21
C SER A 184 -5.71 -16.32 14.01
N GLU A 185 -5.11 -17.40 13.51
CA GLU A 185 -3.89 -18.00 14.07
C GLU A 185 -2.61 -17.28 13.60
N HIS A 186 -2.71 -16.37 12.63
CA HIS A 186 -1.57 -15.70 11.99
C HIS A 186 -1.77 -14.18 11.92
N ASP A 187 -0.68 -13.44 12.09
CA ASP A 187 -0.62 -11.99 11.95
C ASP A 187 0.11 -11.63 10.64
N PRO A 188 -0.53 -10.89 9.70
CA PRO A 188 0.12 -10.44 8.47
C PRO A 188 1.48 -9.76 8.69
N PHE A 189 1.68 -9.10 9.84
CA PHE A 189 2.96 -8.47 10.17
C PHE A 189 4.12 -9.47 10.24
N GLU A 190 3.89 -10.70 10.69
CA GLU A 190 4.95 -11.72 10.74
C GLU A 190 5.49 -12.06 9.34
N ASP A 191 4.62 -12.07 8.33
CA ASP A 191 5.01 -12.31 6.94
C ASP A 191 5.77 -11.11 6.39
N VAL A 192 5.36 -9.87 6.68
CA VAL A 192 6.08 -8.65 6.24
C VAL A 192 7.45 -8.55 6.92
N LEU A 193 7.56 -8.92 8.20
CA LEU A 193 8.82 -8.91 8.93
C LEU A 193 9.80 -9.96 8.39
N ASP A 194 9.34 -11.17 8.08
CA ASP A 194 10.18 -12.20 7.45
C ASP A 194 10.62 -11.77 6.04
N ALA A 195 9.73 -11.14 5.26
CA ALA A 195 10.08 -10.56 3.97
C ALA A 195 11.18 -9.50 4.10
N TRP A 196 10.96 -8.49 4.95
CA TRP A 196 11.91 -7.41 5.17
C TRP A 196 13.30 -7.95 5.54
N ARG A 197 13.37 -8.83 6.54
CA ARG A 197 14.65 -9.41 6.99
C ARG A 197 15.31 -10.25 5.90
N THR A 198 14.54 -10.94 5.06
CA THR A 198 15.05 -11.68 3.90
C THR A 198 15.63 -10.76 2.84
N TYR A 199 14.92 -9.67 2.53
CA TYR A 199 15.38 -8.62 1.61
C TYR A 199 16.68 -7.99 2.13
N MET A 200 16.72 -7.61 3.41
CA MET A 200 17.91 -7.02 4.02
C MET A 200 19.11 -7.96 4.01
N ALA A 201 18.88 -9.26 4.19
CA ALA A 201 19.93 -10.27 4.18
C ALA A 201 20.49 -10.57 2.79
N THR A 202 19.65 -10.58 1.75
CA THR A 202 19.99 -11.16 0.45
C THR A 202 20.11 -10.17 -0.70
N GLU A 203 19.40 -9.03 -0.64
CA GLU A 203 19.20 -8.16 -1.82
C GLU A 203 19.47 -6.68 -1.57
N ASN A 204 19.22 -6.16 -0.35
CA ASN A 204 19.46 -4.75 -0.02
C ASN A 204 20.93 -4.35 -0.22
N GLY A 205 21.89 -5.12 0.34
CA GLY A 205 23.32 -4.87 0.18
C GLY A 205 23.80 -3.48 0.62
N GLY A 206 23.16 -2.88 1.63
CA GLY A 206 23.51 -1.56 2.15
C GLY A 206 22.97 -0.39 1.32
N ARG A 207 22.03 -0.66 0.39
CA ARG A 207 21.36 0.39 -0.38
C ARG A 207 20.37 1.16 0.50
N GLY A 208 20.21 2.44 0.23
CA GLY A 208 19.11 3.22 0.80
C GLY A 208 17.77 2.61 0.39
N VAL A 209 16.76 2.77 1.25
CA VAL A 209 15.43 2.18 1.04
C VAL A 209 14.33 3.19 1.34
N VAL A 210 13.36 3.27 0.43
CA VAL A 210 12.08 3.94 0.63
C VAL A 210 11.05 2.88 0.98
N LEU A 211 10.28 3.11 2.05
CA LEU A 211 9.13 2.27 2.39
C LEU A 211 7.88 2.86 1.73
N VAL A 212 7.07 2.03 1.08
CA VAL A 212 5.82 2.46 0.45
C VAL A 212 4.70 1.53 0.90
N GLY A 213 3.67 2.09 1.53
CA GLY A 213 2.48 1.36 1.92
C GLY A 213 1.22 2.12 1.56
N HIS A 214 0.09 1.41 1.54
CA HIS A 214 -1.22 2.05 1.58
C HIS A 214 -2.13 1.28 2.51
N SER A 215 -2.97 1.99 3.28
CA SER A 215 -3.99 1.37 4.14
C SER A 215 -3.40 0.32 5.08
N GLN A 216 -3.73 -0.97 4.90
CA GLN A 216 -3.12 -2.07 5.66
C GLN A 216 -1.60 -2.08 5.54
N GLY A 217 -1.04 -1.88 4.34
CA GLY A 217 0.40 -1.84 4.15
C GLY A 217 1.07 -0.71 4.93
N SER A 218 0.44 0.46 5.01
CA SER A 218 0.91 1.58 5.84
C SER A 218 0.91 1.26 7.33
N ALA A 219 -0.10 0.52 7.80
CA ALA A 219 -0.15 0.06 9.19
C ALA A 219 0.98 -0.94 9.49
N LEU A 220 1.21 -1.91 8.60
CA LEU A 220 2.26 -2.92 8.74
C LEU A 220 3.66 -2.31 8.66
N LEU A 221 3.87 -1.35 7.76
CA LEU A 221 5.14 -0.60 7.68
C LEU A 221 5.35 0.33 8.87
N SER A 222 4.28 0.90 9.45
CA SER A 222 4.38 1.64 10.71
C SER A 222 4.83 0.74 11.87
N GLU A 223 4.40 -0.52 11.88
CA GLU A 223 4.89 -1.52 12.84
C GLU A 223 6.34 -1.93 12.57
N LEU A 224 6.70 -2.10 11.29
CA LEU A 224 8.08 -2.39 10.89
C LEU A 224 9.04 -1.28 11.35
N ILE A 225 8.66 -0.01 11.15
CA ILE A 225 9.47 1.13 11.59
C ILE A 225 9.71 1.07 13.11
N ARG A 226 8.65 0.93 13.90
CA ARG A 226 8.74 0.93 15.38
C ARG A 226 9.51 -0.26 15.94
N SER A 227 9.39 -1.44 15.33
CA SER A 227 9.92 -2.69 15.88
C SER A 227 11.29 -3.07 15.33
N GLU A 228 11.60 -2.69 14.09
CA GLU A 228 12.79 -3.16 13.37
C GLU A 228 13.70 -2.02 12.89
N ILE A 229 13.20 -0.79 12.73
CA ILE A 229 14.00 0.34 12.23
C ILE A 229 14.44 1.25 13.38
N GLU A 230 13.51 1.86 14.11
CA GLU A 230 13.82 2.79 15.21
C GLU A 230 14.79 2.22 16.27
N PRO A 231 14.65 0.94 16.70
CA PRO A 231 15.56 0.38 17.70
C PRO A 231 16.97 0.07 17.16
N ASN A 232 17.17 0.15 15.84
CA ASN A 232 18.35 -0.37 15.15
C ASN A 232 18.99 0.72 14.28
N PRO A 233 19.91 1.53 14.84
CA PRO A 233 20.51 2.68 14.14
C PRO A 233 21.13 2.33 12.78
N ASP A 234 21.74 1.15 12.67
CA ASP A 234 22.32 0.64 11.41
C ASP A 234 21.27 0.44 10.31
N VAL A 235 20.03 0.11 10.68
CA VAL A 235 18.90 -0.02 9.76
C VAL A 235 18.28 1.35 9.48
N ALA A 236 18.10 2.18 10.53
CA ALA A 236 17.56 3.53 10.41
C ALA A 236 18.42 4.43 9.50
N GLU A 237 19.73 4.21 9.46
CA GLU A 237 20.64 4.90 8.54
C GLU A 237 20.33 4.63 7.05
N LEU A 238 19.75 3.47 6.73
CA LEU A 238 19.38 3.13 5.35
C LEU A 238 18.01 3.69 4.93
N LEU A 239 17.18 4.15 5.86
CA LEU A 239 15.86 4.70 5.53
C LEU A 239 16.01 6.06 4.83
N ILE A 240 15.59 6.12 3.56
CA ILE A 240 15.47 7.37 2.81
C ILE A 240 14.20 8.10 3.26
N ALA A 241 13.05 7.45 3.14
CA ALA A 241 11.75 7.96 3.60
C ALA A 241 10.72 6.82 3.68
N ALA A 242 9.60 7.07 4.35
CA ALA A 242 8.45 6.17 4.37
C ALA A 242 7.16 6.88 3.94
N TYR A 243 6.51 6.38 2.91
CA TYR A 243 5.23 6.86 2.38
C TYR A 243 4.12 5.97 2.93
N LEU A 244 3.32 6.50 3.86
CA LEU A 244 2.34 5.72 4.64
C LEU A 244 0.89 6.24 4.51
N PRO A 245 0.37 6.57 3.30
CA PRO A 245 -0.99 7.06 3.13
C PRO A 245 -2.08 6.06 3.52
N GLY A 246 -3.28 6.58 3.77
CA GLY A 246 -4.46 5.76 4.10
C GLY A 246 -4.40 5.10 5.48
N PHE A 247 -3.50 5.58 6.35
CA PHE A 247 -3.38 5.17 7.75
C PHE A 247 -3.02 6.39 8.61
N SER A 248 -3.59 6.47 9.81
CA SER A 248 -3.42 7.65 10.68
C SER A 248 -2.14 7.55 11.50
N VAL A 249 -1.02 8.01 10.94
CA VAL A 249 0.19 8.32 11.72
C VAL A 249 -0.14 9.47 12.67
N GLN A 250 0.13 9.31 13.96
CA GLN A 250 -0.15 10.28 15.02
C GLN A 250 1.11 11.05 15.40
N VAL A 251 0.97 12.35 15.65
CA VAL A 251 2.01 13.21 16.24
C VAL A 251 1.38 14.13 17.29
N PRO A 252 2.11 14.57 18.33
CA PRO A 252 1.66 15.67 19.15
C PRO A 252 1.37 16.90 18.29
N ASP A 253 0.34 17.68 18.64
CA ASP A 253 -0.05 18.82 17.79
C ASP A 253 1.07 19.87 17.70
N GLY A 254 1.44 20.24 16.48
CA GLY A 254 2.55 21.14 16.18
C GLY A 254 3.94 20.48 16.16
N GLU A 255 4.06 19.19 16.45
CA GLU A 255 5.32 18.45 16.43
C GLU A 255 5.45 17.55 15.20
N LEU A 256 6.69 17.18 14.85
CA LEU A 256 6.98 16.26 13.75
C LEU A 256 7.18 14.80 14.20
N VAL A 257 7.32 14.55 15.51
CA VAL A 257 7.63 13.21 16.07
C VAL A 257 7.09 13.07 17.49
N GLY A 258 6.97 11.85 18.00
CA GLY A 258 6.60 11.58 19.40
C GLY A 258 5.19 11.02 19.62
N GLY A 259 4.52 10.58 18.55
CA GLY A 259 3.23 9.88 18.60
C GLY A 259 3.38 8.42 18.16
N THR A 260 2.99 8.10 16.93
CA THR A 260 3.19 6.76 16.35
C THR A 260 4.66 6.35 16.38
N PHE A 261 5.56 7.28 16.05
CA PHE A 261 7.01 7.03 15.99
C PHE A 261 7.73 7.75 17.13
N ALA A 262 8.70 7.06 17.74
CA ALA A 262 9.47 7.59 18.84
C ALA A 262 10.60 8.53 18.36
N SER A 263 11.19 8.25 17.20
CA SER A 263 12.35 8.97 16.67
C SER A 263 12.29 9.27 15.17
N THR A 264 11.40 8.63 14.42
CA THR A 264 11.22 8.89 12.97
C THR A 264 10.26 10.07 12.76
N PRO A 265 10.74 11.26 12.31
CA PRO A 265 9.88 12.44 12.17
C PRO A 265 9.07 12.41 10.87
N LEU A 266 8.05 13.28 10.78
CA LEU A 266 7.45 13.66 9.50
C LEU A 266 8.47 14.43 8.65
N CYS A 267 8.44 14.21 7.33
CA CYS A 267 9.19 15.03 6.39
C CYS A 267 8.57 16.42 6.31
N ALA A 268 9.38 17.46 6.48
CA ALA A 268 8.98 18.87 6.41
C ALA A 268 9.52 19.57 5.15
N THR A 269 10.64 19.09 4.60
CA THR A 269 11.25 19.61 3.36
C THR A 269 11.56 18.49 2.36
N PRO A 270 11.67 18.79 1.05
CA PRO A 270 11.96 17.78 0.04
C PRO A 270 13.28 17.03 0.24
N SER A 271 14.26 17.64 0.91
CA SER A 271 15.56 17.04 1.17
C SER A 271 15.66 16.28 2.51
N ASP A 272 14.58 16.25 3.29
CA ASP A 272 14.57 15.51 4.56
C ASP A 272 14.70 14.01 4.29
N THR A 273 15.35 13.29 5.21
CA THR A 273 15.57 11.85 5.09
C THR A 273 15.33 11.15 6.41
N GLY A 274 15.12 9.83 6.38
CA GLY A 274 14.75 9.06 7.56
C GLY A 274 13.42 9.54 8.16
N CYS A 275 12.51 10.01 7.31
CA CYS A 275 11.27 10.68 7.70
C CYS A 275 10.03 10.06 7.04
N VAL A 276 8.85 10.46 7.49
CA VAL A 276 7.55 9.92 7.06
C VAL A 276 6.75 10.95 6.28
N VAL A 277 6.16 10.52 5.16
CA VAL A 277 5.18 11.25 4.34
C VAL A 277 3.86 10.50 4.46
N THR A 278 2.79 11.17 4.90
CA THR A 278 1.51 10.51 5.21
C THR A 278 0.33 11.44 5.04
N TRP A 279 -0.79 10.89 4.59
CA TRP A 279 -2.05 11.61 4.42
C TRP A 279 -3.23 10.64 4.36
N SER A 280 -4.42 11.18 4.57
CA SER A 280 -5.69 10.58 4.20
C SER A 280 -6.48 11.64 3.45
N SER A 281 -7.17 11.30 2.37
CA SER A 281 -7.77 12.30 1.49
C SER A 281 -9.29 12.38 1.58
N TYR A 282 -9.80 13.61 1.55
CA TYR A 282 -11.23 13.93 1.48
C TYR A 282 -11.44 15.05 0.47
N ARG A 283 -12.62 15.10 -0.17
CA ARG A 283 -12.97 16.24 -1.01
C ARG A 283 -13.10 17.49 -0.15
N ALA A 284 -12.68 18.63 -0.68
CA ALA A 284 -12.90 19.92 -0.05
C ALA A 284 -14.40 20.20 0.18
N SER A 285 -15.27 19.71 -0.71
CA SER A 285 -16.73 19.81 -0.61
C SER A 285 -17.36 18.82 0.37
N GLU A 286 -16.66 17.74 0.71
CA GLU A 286 -17.14 16.65 1.58
C GLU A 286 -16.03 16.25 2.57
N PRO A 287 -15.73 17.12 3.55
CA PRO A 287 -14.66 16.88 4.51
C PRO A 287 -14.98 15.72 5.45
N ALA A 288 -13.97 15.24 6.17
CA ALA A 288 -14.11 14.14 7.12
C ALA A 288 -15.22 14.39 8.16
N LEU A 289 -16.15 13.46 8.27
CA LEU A 289 -17.20 13.44 9.29
C LEU A 289 -16.66 12.86 10.61
N PRO A 290 -17.29 13.14 11.78
CA PRO A 290 -16.82 12.62 13.07
C PRO A 290 -16.70 11.08 13.18
N GLY A 291 -17.48 10.34 12.39
CA GLY A 291 -17.44 8.88 12.32
C GLY A 291 -16.47 8.32 11.28
N SER A 292 -15.71 9.17 10.59
CA SER A 292 -14.71 8.74 9.63
C SER A 292 -13.57 7.99 10.32
N ILE A 293 -12.95 7.07 9.61
CA ILE A 293 -11.88 6.23 10.17
C ILE A 293 -10.48 6.75 9.83
N PHE A 294 -10.32 7.43 8.70
CA PHE A 294 -9.02 7.92 8.22
C PHE A 294 -8.81 9.38 8.58
N GLY A 295 -7.56 9.74 8.91
CA GLY A 295 -7.21 11.08 9.38
C GLY A 295 -7.75 11.42 10.77
N ARG A 296 -8.15 10.43 11.57
CA ARG A 296 -8.73 10.64 12.90
C ARG A 296 -7.68 11.05 13.93
N ASN A 297 -8.00 12.08 14.71
CA ASN A 297 -7.18 12.51 15.85
C ASN A 297 -7.33 11.55 17.03
N GLU A 298 -6.25 11.33 17.77
CA GLU A 298 -6.22 10.53 19.01
C GLU A 298 -5.66 11.38 20.17
N PRO A 299 -6.47 12.23 20.82
CA PRO A 299 -5.96 13.16 21.84
C PRO A 299 -5.08 12.46 22.91
N PRO A 300 -3.89 13.01 23.23
CA PRO A 300 -3.43 14.36 22.91
C PRO A 300 -2.74 14.52 21.53
N THR A 301 -2.70 13.49 20.70
CA THR A 301 -2.12 13.56 19.35
C THR A 301 -3.16 13.88 18.28
N VAL A 302 -2.67 14.29 17.12
CA VAL A 302 -3.44 14.54 15.91
C VAL A 302 -2.92 13.67 14.78
N ALA A 303 -3.79 13.35 13.82
CA ALA A 303 -3.34 12.67 12.61
C ALA A 303 -2.36 13.58 11.84
N ALA A 304 -1.28 13.02 11.33
CA ALA A 304 -0.33 13.72 10.49
C ALA A 304 -0.90 13.92 9.06
N CYS A 305 -0.54 15.04 8.46
CA CYS A 305 -0.85 15.35 7.06
C CYS A 305 0.33 16.12 6.47
N ASN A 306 1.03 15.49 5.53
CA ASN A 306 2.13 16.08 4.77
C ASN A 306 2.23 15.35 3.40
N PRO A 307 1.23 15.47 2.50
CA PRO A 307 1.30 14.81 1.21
C PRO A 307 2.50 15.33 0.38
N PRO A 308 2.99 14.57 -0.62
CA PRO A 308 4.28 14.83 -1.27
C PRO A 308 4.45 16.25 -1.84
N SER A 309 3.41 16.81 -2.44
CA SER A 309 3.43 18.17 -3.02
C SER A 309 3.16 19.29 -2.00
N ALA A 310 2.86 18.96 -0.74
CA ALA A 310 2.53 19.88 0.33
C ALA A 310 3.02 19.36 1.69
N LEU A 311 4.34 19.14 1.82
CA LEU A 311 4.95 18.63 3.05
C LEU A 311 4.72 19.53 4.28
N ASP A 312 4.61 20.84 4.07
CA ASP A 312 4.27 21.82 5.10
C ASP A 312 2.75 22.01 5.28
N GLY A 313 1.95 21.22 4.57
CA GLY A 313 0.49 21.30 4.54
C GLY A 313 -0.08 22.43 3.71
N SER A 314 0.76 23.22 3.03
CA SER A 314 0.31 24.35 2.21
C SER A 314 -0.46 23.91 0.96
N ARG A 315 -1.19 24.84 0.36
CA ARG A 315 -1.97 24.58 -0.85
C ARG A 315 -1.04 24.38 -2.06
N SER A 316 -1.17 23.25 -2.74
CA SER A 316 -0.32 22.86 -3.86
C SER A 316 -1.10 22.16 -4.97
N ILE A 317 -0.70 22.43 -6.22
CA ILE A 317 -1.20 21.70 -7.38
C ILE A 317 -0.42 20.38 -7.47
N THR A 318 -1.13 19.27 -7.59
CA THR A 318 -0.50 17.95 -7.61
C THR A 318 -0.21 17.47 -9.03
N ARG A 319 0.57 16.40 -9.14
CA ARG A 319 0.77 15.61 -10.36
C ARG A 319 0.06 14.27 -10.24
N PRO A 320 -1.26 14.23 -10.48
CA PRO A 320 -2.00 13.00 -10.34
C PRO A 320 -1.68 12.04 -11.50
N LEU A 321 -1.57 10.75 -11.17
CA LEU A 321 -1.55 9.64 -12.12
C LEU A 321 -2.69 8.69 -11.77
N PHE A 322 -3.79 8.81 -12.51
CA PHE A 322 -4.93 7.92 -12.37
C PHE A 322 -4.81 6.75 -13.34
N PRO A 323 -5.53 5.64 -13.11
CA PRO A 323 -5.75 4.64 -14.15
C PRO A 323 -6.35 5.29 -15.41
N ALA A 324 -5.83 4.95 -16.59
CA ALA A 324 -6.31 5.50 -17.85
C ALA A 324 -7.78 5.15 -18.12
N GLN A 325 -8.20 3.95 -17.69
CA GLN A 325 -9.60 3.57 -17.63
C GLN A 325 -10.16 3.88 -16.26
N ARG A 326 -11.22 4.70 -16.22
CA ARG A 326 -11.85 5.14 -14.96
C ARG A 326 -12.52 4.00 -14.17
N SER A 327 -12.79 2.88 -14.83
CA SER A 327 -13.30 1.65 -14.21
C SER A 327 -12.24 0.89 -13.44
N ASP A 328 -10.97 1.11 -13.75
CA ASP A 328 -9.88 0.40 -13.10
C ASP A 328 -9.67 1.03 -11.72
N SER A 329 -9.86 0.24 -10.66
CA SER A 329 -9.64 0.68 -9.29
C SER A 329 -9.15 -0.47 -8.44
N VAL A 330 -8.17 -0.16 -7.59
CA VAL A 330 -7.50 -1.06 -6.64
C VAL A 330 -8.50 -1.74 -5.69
N LEU A 331 -9.73 -1.22 -5.53
CA LEU A 331 -10.80 -1.88 -4.77
C LEU A 331 -12.17 -1.77 -5.46
N ALA A 332 -12.19 -1.80 -6.79
CA ALA A 332 -13.44 -1.75 -7.57
C ALA A 332 -14.47 -2.82 -7.15
N SER A 333 -14.00 -3.97 -6.65
CA SER A 333 -14.82 -5.08 -6.17
C SER A 333 -15.60 -4.79 -4.89
N LEU A 334 -15.14 -3.85 -4.04
CA LEU A 334 -15.84 -3.48 -2.79
C LEU A 334 -17.00 -2.51 -3.02
N VAL A 335 -17.01 -1.80 -4.15
CA VAL A 335 -18.05 -0.79 -4.43
C VAL A 335 -18.58 -1.00 -5.84
N PRO A 336 -19.82 -1.54 -5.97
CA PRO A 336 -20.48 -1.75 -7.26
C PRO A 336 -20.73 -0.46 -8.08
N SER A 337 -20.42 0.72 -7.53
CA SER A 337 -20.75 2.04 -8.08
C SER A 337 -19.63 2.74 -8.82
N VAL A 338 -18.40 2.20 -8.88
CA VAL A 338 -17.35 2.72 -9.77
C VAL A 338 -17.58 2.22 -11.20
N GLY A 339 -18.67 2.64 -11.82
CA GLY A 339 -19.07 2.14 -13.13
C GLY A 339 -20.04 3.07 -13.84
N ALA A 340 -19.59 3.57 -14.99
CA ALA A 340 -20.23 4.52 -15.90
C ALA A 340 -20.11 6.01 -15.50
N GLY A 341 -18.89 6.56 -15.60
CA GLY A 341 -18.69 7.98 -15.87
C GLY A 341 -18.01 8.16 -17.23
N ASP A 342 -18.17 9.35 -17.82
CA ASP A 342 -17.48 9.76 -19.05
C ASP A 342 -15.95 9.58 -18.91
N GLY A 343 -15.25 9.36 -20.03
CA GLY A 343 -13.80 9.18 -20.04
C GLY A 343 -13.05 10.40 -19.46
N TRP A 344 -11.73 10.29 -19.35
CA TRP A 344 -10.92 11.45 -18.92
C TRP A 344 -10.91 12.60 -19.94
N PHE A 345 -11.30 12.34 -21.20
CA PHE A 345 -11.34 13.30 -22.30
C PHE A 345 -12.54 13.02 -23.23
N GLY A 346 -13.72 13.56 -22.89
CA GLY A 346 -14.98 13.23 -23.56
C GLY A 346 -15.20 11.72 -23.69
N ASP A 347 -15.62 11.27 -24.89
CA ASP A 347 -15.80 9.85 -25.22
C ASP A 347 -14.50 9.16 -25.68
N THR A 348 -13.34 9.82 -25.58
CA THR A 348 -12.08 9.28 -26.08
C THR A 348 -11.55 8.21 -25.14
N ALA A 349 -11.45 6.98 -25.62
CA ALA A 349 -10.75 5.91 -24.92
C ALA A 349 -9.24 6.20 -24.90
N LEU A 350 -8.64 6.15 -23.71
CA LEU A 350 -7.20 6.37 -23.56
C LEU A 350 -6.45 5.04 -23.68
N GLU A 351 -5.66 4.90 -24.74
CA GLU A 351 -4.74 3.76 -24.94
C GLU A 351 -3.43 3.97 -24.16
N ALA A 352 -3.52 3.94 -22.83
CA ALA A 352 -2.38 4.07 -21.93
C ALA A 352 -2.62 3.29 -20.63
N THR A 353 -1.58 3.12 -19.80
CA THR A 353 -1.74 2.60 -18.43
C THR A 353 -2.31 3.67 -17.51
N TYR A 354 -1.80 4.90 -17.61
CA TYR A 354 -2.19 6.02 -16.76
C TYR A 354 -2.84 7.16 -17.55
N ALA A 355 -3.69 7.93 -16.86
CA ALA A 355 -4.07 9.28 -17.24
C ALA A 355 -3.40 10.28 -16.30
N ALA A 356 -2.58 11.16 -16.85
CA ALA A 356 -2.07 12.34 -16.16
C ALA A 356 -2.96 13.54 -16.50
N LEU A 357 -3.43 14.28 -15.49
CA LEU A 357 -4.25 15.48 -15.67
C LEU A 357 -3.54 16.68 -15.04
N PRO A 358 -2.68 17.40 -15.80
CA PRO A 358 -1.99 18.58 -15.31
C PRO A 358 -2.96 19.64 -14.77
N GLU A 359 -2.60 20.25 -13.65
CA GLU A 359 -3.36 21.32 -12.98
C GLU A 359 -4.77 20.93 -12.52
N PHE A 360 -5.13 19.65 -12.59
CA PHE A 360 -6.49 19.18 -12.34
C PHE A 360 -6.82 19.01 -10.87
N ILE A 361 -5.82 18.77 -10.03
CA ILE A 361 -5.99 18.53 -8.60
C ILE A 361 -5.19 19.55 -7.81
N THR A 362 -5.86 20.16 -6.83
CA THR A 362 -5.20 20.93 -5.77
C THR A 362 -5.37 20.21 -4.45
N ILE A 363 -4.33 20.14 -3.64
CA ILE A 363 -4.34 19.56 -2.30
C ILE A 363 -3.86 20.58 -1.26
N GLU A 364 -4.41 20.52 -0.05
CA GLU A 364 -3.91 21.25 1.13
C GLU A 364 -4.27 20.47 2.40
N CYS A 365 -3.49 20.60 3.47
CA CYS A 365 -3.87 19.97 4.73
C CYS A 365 -4.97 20.79 5.42
N ALA A 366 -6.04 20.11 5.82
CA ALA A 366 -7.18 20.68 6.52
C ALA A 366 -7.47 19.90 7.81
N GLN A 367 -8.28 20.50 8.68
CA GLN A 367 -8.66 19.87 9.94
C GLN A 367 -10.10 20.18 10.34
N THR A 368 -10.70 19.25 11.06
CA THR A 368 -11.90 19.45 11.89
C THR A 368 -11.52 19.23 13.35
N ASP A 369 -12.49 19.37 14.28
CA ASP A 369 -12.29 19.04 15.69
C ASP A 369 -11.82 17.60 15.93
N THR A 370 -12.08 16.70 14.98
CA THR A 370 -11.86 15.25 15.15
C THR A 370 -10.87 14.65 14.17
N HIS A 371 -10.48 15.38 13.12
CA HIS A 371 -9.66 14.85 12.03
C HIS A 371 -8.66 15.87 11.49
N ARG A 372 -7.53 15.40 10.98
CA ARG A 372 -6.61 16.12 10.10
C ARG A 372 -6.36 15.28 8.84
N PHE A 373 -6.47 15.91 7.68
CA PHE A 373 -6.52 15.20 6.40
C PHE A 373 -6.07 16.11 5.25
N ALA A 374 -5.79 15.51 4.10
CA ALA A 374 -5.54 16.23 2.86
C ALA A 374 -6.88 16.55 2.16
N SER A 375 -7.20 17.83 2.08
CA SER A 375 -8.37 18.37 1.39
C SER A 375 -8.09 18.47 -0.10
N VAL A 376 -8.94 17.84 -0.92
CA VAL A 376 -8.76 17.71 -2.37
C VAL A 376 -9.79 18.56 -3.10
N THR A 377 -9.31 19.47 -3.95
CA THR A 377 -10.13 20.23 -4.90
C THR A 377 -9.88 19.73 -6.31
N VAL A 378 -10.96 19.41 -7.03
CA VAL A 378 -10.90 19.16 -8.48
C VAL A 378 -11.07 20.49 -9.20
N ASN A 379 -10.07 20.88 -9.99
CA ASN A 379 -10.05 22.11 -10.78
C ASN A 379 -10.67 21.87 -12.16
N ALA A 380 -11.92 21.39 -12.16
CA ALA A 380 -12.66 21.11 -13.39
C ALA A 380 -13.02 22.41 -14.15
N ASP A 381 -12.98 22.34 -15.47
CA ASP A 381 -13.50 23.37 -16.37
C ASP A 381 -14.49 22.73 -17.35
N ALA A 382 -15.78 22.88 -17.05
CA ALA A 382 -16.87 22.31 -17.85
C ALA A 382 -16.96 22.88 -19.28
N THR A 383 -16.10 23.82 -19.66
CA THR A 383 -15.99 24.33 -21.03
C THR A 383 -14.92 23.61 -21.85
N ASP A 384 -14.07 22.82 -21.21
CA ASP A 384 -13.05 21.99 -21.83
C ASP A 384 -13.49 20.50 -21.88
N PRO A 385 -12.89 19.67 -22.74
CA PRO A 385 -13.30 18.27 -22.92
C PRO A 385 -12.79 17.30 -21.83
N ARG A 386 -12.05 17.77 -20.82
CA ARG A 386 -11.56 16.92 -19.73
C ARG A 386 -12.71 16.54 -18.79
N ALA A 387 -12.50 15.50 -18.01
CA ALA A 387 -13.45 15.11 -16.98
C ALA A 387 -13.72 16.24 -15.97
N ASP A 388 -14.98 16.43 -15.59
CA ASP A 388 -15.38 17.42 -14.58
C ASP A 388 -15.24 16.95 -13.12
N GLY A 389 -14.70 15.75 -12.92
CA GLY A 389 -14.64 15.14 -11.60
C GLY A 389 -13.80 13.88 -11.59
N ILE A 390 -13.42 13.47 -10.39
CA ILE A 390 -12.82 12.16 -10.10
C ILE A 390 -13.90 11.24 -9.50
N GLN A 391 -13.75 9.93 -9.67
CA GLN A 391 -14.57 8.91 -9.02
C GLN A 391 -13.72 8.19 -7.96
N GLY A 392 -14.37 7.51 -7.00
CA GLY A 392 -13.65 6.70 -6.00
C GLY A 392 -14.07 6.97 -4.55
N ASP A 393 -15.09 7.80 -4.31
CA ASP A 393 -15.61 8.01 -2.96
C ASP A 393 -16.24 6.72 -2.41
N LEU A 394 -15.72 6.26 -1.28
CA LEU A 394 -16.21 5.07 -0.58
C LEU A 394 -17.27 5.44 0.47
N GLY A 395 -18.34 6.13 0.06
CA GLY A 395 -19.43 6.51 0.96
C GLY A 395 -19.01 7.29 2.23
N ALA A 396 -19.93 7.39 3.19
CA ALA A 396 -19.71 8.20 4.39
C ALA A 396 -18.61 7.58 5.28
N GLY A 397 -17.48 8.28 5.41
CA GLY A 397 -16.42 7.98 6.38
C GLY A 397 -15.07 7.56 5.79
N TRP A 398 -15.01 7.22 4.50
CA TRP A 398 -13.77 6.79 3.83
C TRP A 398 -13.14 7.88 2.95
N GLY A 399 -13.92 8.86 2.51
CA GLY A 399 -13.42 9.91 1.63
C GLY A 399 -12.87 9.33 0.32
N LEU A 400 -11.72 9.85 -0.11
CA LEU A 400 -11.02 9.49 -1.33
C LEU A 400 -9.95 8.42 -1.12
N HIS A 401 -10.08 7.57 -0.09
CA HIS A 401 -9.10 6.55 0.30
C HIS A 401 -8.57 5.68 -0.86
N LEU A 402 -9.40 5.39 -1.89
CA LEU A 402 -8.95 4.65 -3.08
C LEU A 402 -7.97 5.40 -3.98
N LEU A 403 -7.98 6.72 -3.89
CA LEU A 403 -7.22 7.61 -4.72
C LEU A 403 -6.05 8.26 -3.97
N ASP A 404 -5.87 7.98 -2.67
CA ASP A 404 -4.84 8.63 -1.84
C ASP A 404 -3.49 8.70 -2.57
N VAL A 405 -3.07 7.59 -3.18
CA VAL A 405 -1.82 7.50 -3.94
C VAL A 405 -1.96 8.17 -5.32
N SER A 406 -2.99 7.83 -6.11
CA SER A 406 -3.18 8.34 -7.47
C SER A 406 -3.25 9.86 -7.57
N LEU A 407 -3.75 10.53 -6.52
CA LEU A 407 -3.83 11.99 -6.44
C LEU A 407 -2.45 12.67 -6.48
N VAL A 408 -1.39 11.98 -6.06
CA VAL A 408 -0.05 12.54 -5.85
C VAL A 408 1.08 11.64 -6.36
N LEU A 409 0.78 10.56 -7.08
CA LEU A 409 1.78 9.55 -7.48
C LEU A 409 2.92 10.14 -8.33
N GLY A 410 2.63 11.11 -9.19
CA GLY A 410 3.68 11.84 -9.91
C GLY A 410 4.55 12.70 -8.99
N ASP A 411 3.98 13.27 -7.92
CA ASP A 411 4.74 14.02 -6.92
C ASP A 411 5.59 13.08 -6.05
N MET A 412 5.13 11.85 -5.80
CA MET A 412 5.94 10.83 -5.10
C MET A 412 7.20 10.47 -5.90
N VAL A 413 7.10 10.34 -7.23
CA VAL A 413 8.25 10.07 -8.11
C VAL A 413 9.31 11.17 -7.93
N GLU A 414 8.91 12.44 -8.03
CA GLU A 414 9.85 13.56 -7.88
C GLU A 414 10.44 13.67 -6.46
N LEU A 415 9.59 13.58 -5.43
CA LEU A 415 10.02 13.77 -4.05
C LEU A 415 11.00 12.68 -3.61
N ILE A 416 10.81 11.43 -4.04
CA ILE A 416 11.72 10.33 -3.70
C ILE A 416 13.13 10.60 -4.26
N GLU A 417 13.26 11.19 -5.45
CA GLU A 417 14.57 11.53 -6.01
C GLU A 417 15.27 12.63 -5.21
N ASP A 418 14.54 13.67 -4.79
CA ASP A 418 15.05 14.73 -3.94
C ASP A 418 15.51 14.19 -2.58
N GLN A 419 14.72 13.31 -1.96
CA GLN A 419 15.05 12.65 -0.69
C GLN A 419 16.26 11.72 -0.83
N TYR A 420 16.34 10.96 -1.92
CA TYR A 420 17.53 10.15 -2.20
C TYR A 420 18.77 11.04 -2.37
N ALA A 421 18.67 12.15 -3.10
CA ALA A 421 19.77 13.10 -3.26
C ALA A 421 20.20 13.74 -1.93
N GLY A 422 19.26 13.93 -0.99
CA GLY A 422 19.55 14.29 0.39
C GLY A 422 20.29 13.17 1.15
N TRP A 423 19.80 11.94 1.02
CA TRP A 423 20.31 10.76 1.74
C TRP A 423 21.73 10.41 1.30
N ALA A 424 22.00 10.44 -0.01
CA ALA A 424 23.30 10.10 -0.59
C ALA A 424 24.43 11.09 -0.23
N LYS A 425 24.09 12.26 0.35
CA LYS A 425 25.07 13.27 0.80
C LYS A 425 25.52 13.09 2.26
N ARG A 426 24.87 12.19 3.01
CA ARG A 426 25.09 12.00 4.45
C ARG A 426 26.44 11.37 4.78
#